data_AF-G7IYS3-F1
#
_entry.id   AF-G7IYS3-F1
#
_cell.length_a   1.000
_cell.length_b   1.000
_cell.length_c   1.000
_cell.angle_alpha   90.00
_cell.angle_beta   90.00
_cell.angle_gamma   90.00
#
_symmetry.space_group_name_H-M   'P 1'
#
loop_
_entity.id
_entity.type
_entity.pdbx_description
1 polymer ?
#
loop_
_entity_poly.entity_id
_entity_poly.type
_entity_poly.pdbx_seq_one_letter_code
_entity_poly.pdbx_strand_id
1 'polypeptide(L)' 'MARTLKFVYSMILFLSLFLVANGVDYIKIFCIDVADCPKDLYPLLYKCIYNKCIVFTRIPFPFDWI' A
#
# COMPACT_ATOMS: atom_id res chain seq x y z
N MET A 1 -1.98 28.47 23.21
CA MET A 1 -2.99 28.10 22.19
C MET A 1 -2.40 27.77 20.82
N ALA A 2 -1.46 28.56 20.28
CA ALA A 2 -0.86 28.25 18.97
C ALA A 2 -0.01 26.95 18.94
N ARG A 3 0.61 26.57 20.06
CA ARG A 3 1.39 25.31 20.17
C ARG A 3 0.52 24.07 20.02
N THR A 4 -0.68 24.05 20.62
CA THR A 4 -1.61 22.92 20.52
C THR A 4 -2.18 22.80 19.11
N LEU A 5 -2.47 23.93 18.45
CA LEU A 5 -2.90 23.93 17.03
C LEU A 5 -1.84 23.35 16.09
N LYS A 6 -0.56 23.70 16.27
CA LYS A 6 0.55 23.11 15.49
C LYS A 6 0.67 21.61 15.69
N PHE A 7 0.48 21.13 16.92
CA PHE A 7 0.55 19.71 17.25
C PHE A 7 -0.58 18.91 16.57
N VAL A 8 -1.82 19.40 16.68
CA VAL A 8 -2.98 18.76 16.06
C VAL A 8 -2.85 18.75 14.53
N TYR A 9 -2.37 19.84 13.92
CA TYR A 9 -2.15 19.90 12.48
C TYR A 9 -1.13 18.86 12.01
N SER A 10 -0.02 18.70 12.73
CA SER A 10 0.98 17.68 12.42
C SER A 10 0.41 16.26 12.54
N MET A 11 -0.39 15.97 13.57
CA MET A 11 -1.04 14.66 13.76
C MET A 11 -1.99 14.33 12.61
N ILE A 12 -2.83 15.30 12.19
CA ILE A 12 -3.76 15.11 11.06
C ILE A 12 -2.99 14.85 9.77
N LEU A 13 -1.88 15.54 9.56
CA LEU A 13 -1.05 15.38 8.37
C LEU A 13 -0.42 13.98 8.31
N PHE A 14 0.14 13.49 9.43
CA PHE A 14 0.64 12.12 9.53
C PHE A 14 -0.46 11.07 9.31
N LEU A 15 -1.63 11.24 9.93
CA LEU A 15 -2.77 10.33 9.74
C LEU A 15 -3.27 10.32 8.29
N SER A 16 -3.31 11.47 7.64
CA SER A 16 -3.72 11.59 6.23
C SER A 16 -2.74 10.87 5.30
N LEU A 17 -1.43 11.06 5.49
CA LEU A 17 -0.42 10.32 4.73
C LEU A 17 -0.50 8.81 4.99
N PHE A 18 -0.73 8.40 6.23
CA PHE A 18 -0.87 6.99 6.59
C PHE A 18 -2.10 6.36 5.94
N LEU A 19 -3.23 7.08 5.89
CA LEU A 19 -4.44 6.64 5.18
C LEU A 19 -4.24 6.55 3.67
N VAL A 20 -3.49 7.47 3.06
CA VAL A 20 -3.15 7.40 1.62
C VAL A 20 -2.23 6.21 1.35
N ALA A 21 -1.21 5.99 2.17
CA ALA A 21 -0.26 4.89 2.03
C ALA A 21 -0.91 3.53 2.25
N ASN A 22 -1.77 3.37 3.25
CA ASN A 22 -2.53 2.12 3.41
C ASN A 22 -3.67 2.02 2.40
N GLY A 23 -4.19 3.14 1.87
CA GLY A 23 -5.23 3.16 0.85
C GLY A 23 -4.76 2.66 -0.51
N VAL A 24 -3.48 2.81 -0.84
CA VAL A 24 -2.89 2.26 -2.08
C VAL A 24 -2.72 0.74 -2.05
N ASP A 25 -2.62 0.11 -0.88
CA ASP A 25 -2.63 -1.36 -0.75
C ASP A 25 -4.00 -1.99 -1.09
N TYR A 26 -5.07 -1.18 -1.17
CA TYR A 26 -6.43 -1.62 -1.49
C TYR A 26 -6.99 -0.99 -2.76
N ILE A 27 -6.14 -0.49 -3.67
CA ILE A 27 -6.59 -0.37 -5.05
C ILE A 27 -6.85 -1.80 -5.49
N LYS A 28 -8.11 -2.23 -5.42
CA LYS A 28 -8.60 -3.47 -6.01
C LYS A 28 -8.45 -3.29 -7.51
N ILE A 29 -7.23 -3.46 -8.00
CA ILE A 29 -6.93 -3.48 -9.41
C ILE A 29 -7.64 -4.71 -9.92
N PHE A 30 -8.74 -4.47 -10.64
CA PHE A 30 -9.42 -5.53 -11.33
C PHE A 30 -8.51 -6.01 -12.45
N CYS A 31 -8.32 -7.32 -12.52
CA CYS A 31 -7.49 -7.95 -13.53
C CYS A 31 -8.29 -9.02 -14.26
N ILE A 32 -7.99 -9.21 -15.54
CA ILE A 32 -8.45 -10.35 -16.33
C ILE A 32 -7.29 -11.33 -16.46
N ASP A 33 -6.08 -10.81 -16.64
CA ASP A 33 -4.82 -11.55 -16.68
C ASP A 33 -3.79 -10.93 -15.71
N VAL A 34 -2.74 -11.69 -15.38
CA VAL A 34 -1.61 -11.18 -14.58
C VAL A 34 -0.94 -9.98 -15.25
N ALA A 35 -1.04 -9.85 -16.56
CA ALA A 35 -0.51 -8.71 -17.30
C ALA A 35 -1.19 -7.36 -16.96
N ASP A 36 -2.42 -7.38 -16.43
CA ASP A 36 -3.14 -6.17 -15.99
C ASP A 36 -2.65 -5.66 -14.62
N CYS A 37 -1.94 -6.51 -13.88
CA CYS A 37 -1.36 -6.13 -12.60
C CYS A 37 -0.06 -5.35 -12.80
N PRO A 38 0.27 -4.42 -11.90
CA PRO A 38 1.51 -3.66 -11.98
C PRO A 38 2.71 -4.61 -11.93
N LYS A 39 3.48 -4.64 -13.02
CA LYS A 39 4.63 -5.55 -13.20
C LYS A 39 5.91 -5.04 -12.52
N ASP A 40 5.95 -3.76 -12.17
CA ASP A 40 7.20 -3.04 -11.93
C ASP A 40 7.57 -2.87 -10.45
N LEU A 41 6.81 -3.43 -9.51
CA LEU A 41 7.23 -3.44 -8.11
C LEU A 41 8.04 -4.70 -7.80
N TYR A 42 9.29 -4.80 -8.26
CA TYR A 42 10.20 -5.78 -7.66
C TYR A 42 10.39 -5.44 -6.16
N PRO A 43 10.25 -6.37 -5.19
CA PRO A 43 10.13 -7.83 -5.26
C PRO A 43 8.69 -8.39 -5.22
N LEU A 44 7.68 -7.53 -5.27
CA LEU A 44 6.26 -7.87 -5.27
C LEU A 44 5.85 -8.53 -6.60
N LEU A 45 5.67 -9.84 -6.57
CA LEU A 45 4.97 -10.55 -7.65
C LEU A 45 3.47 -10.46 -7.39
N TYR A 46 2.67 -10.15 -8.41
CA TYR A 46 1.22 -10.14 -8.32
C TYR A 46 0.63 -11.34 -9.05
N LYS A 47 -0.49 -11.86 -8.55
CA LYS A 47 -1.34 -12.84 -9.23
C LYS A 47 -2.73 -12.29 -9.40
N CYS A 48 -3.35 -12.58 -10.54
CA CYS A 48 -4.76 -12.32 -10.73
C CYS A 48 -5.58 -13.47 -10.15
N ILE A 49 -6.32 -13.21 -9.08
CA ILE A 49 -7.17 -14.21 -8.41
C ILE A 49 -8.53 -13.55 -8.14
N TYR A 50 -9.61 -14.21 -8.55
CA TYR A 50 -10.99 -13.66 -8.46
C TYR A 50 -11.11 -12.24 -9.03
N ASN A 51 -10.53 -12.02 -10.21
CA ASN A 51 -10.47 -10.71 -10.89
C ASN A 51 -9.83 -9.61 -10.04
N LYS A 52 -8.91 -9.95 -9.14
CA LYS A 52 -8.16 -8.98 -8.33
C LYS A 52 -6.68 -9.30 -8.36
N CYS A 53 -5.86 -8.26 -8.45
CA CYS A 53 -4.43 -8.37 -8.23
C CYS A 53 -4.16 -8.63 -6.74
N ILE A 54 -3.65 -9.81 -6.43
CA ILE A 54 -3.22 -10.20 -5.08
C ILE A 54 -1.70 -10.30 -5.10
N VAL A 55 -1.05 -9.66 -4.12
CA VAL A 55 0.38 -9.81 -3.90
C VAL A 55 0.69 -11.27 -3.55
N PHE A 56 1.54 -11.89 -4.34
CA PHE A 56 2.05 -13.26 -4.18
C PHE A 56 3.58 -13.20 -4.02
N THR A 57 4.06 -12.63 -2.92
CA THR A 57 5.50 -12.64 -2.62
C THR A 57 5.96 -14.05 -2.27
N ARG A 58 6.88 -14.59 -3.08
CA ARG A 58 7.66 -15.82 -2.76
C ARG A 58 9.06 -15.51 -2.20
N ILE A 59 9.35 -14.23 -1.98
CA ILE A 59 10.64 -13.78 -1.44
C ILE A 59 10.36 -13.32 -0.02
N PRO A 60 11.09 -13.80 1.01
CA PRO A 60 10.99 -13.19 2.32
C PRO A 60 11.31 -11.71 2.17
N PHE A 61 10.33 -10.86 2.48
CA PHE A 61 10.58 -9.43 2.57
C PHE A 61 11.69 -9.21 3.61
N PRO A 62 12.71 -8.39 3.33
CA PRO A 62 13.80 -8.15 4.28
C PRO A 62 13.41 -7.24 5.46
N PHE A 63 12.11 -7.03 5.71
CA PHE A 63 11.59 -6.11 6.74
C PHE A 63 10.68 -6.77 7.80
N ASP A 64 10.76 -8.09 7.97
CA ASP A 64 10.13 -8.82 9.10
C ASP A 64 11.00 -8.81 10.39
N TRP A 65 11.75 -7.73 10.64
CA TRP A 65 12.53 -7.56 11.88
C TRP A 65 12.26 -6.20 12.53
N ILE A 66 11.05 -5.99 13.04
CA ILE A 66 10.80 -5.10 14.17
C ILE A 66 9.76 -5.68 15.12
#